data_AF-A0A0B1SMB9-F1
#
_entry.id   AF-A0A0B1SMB9-F1
#
_cell.length_a   1.000
_cell.length_b   1.000
_cell.length_c   1.000
_cell.angle_alpha   90.00
_cell.angle_beta   90.00
_cell.angle_gamma   90.00
#
_symmetry.space_group_name_H-M   'P 1'
#
loop_
_entity.id
_entity.type
_entity.pdbx_description
1 polymer ?
#
loop_
_entity_poly.entity_id
_entity_poly.type
_entity_poly.pdbx_seq_one_letter_code
_entity_poly.pdbx_strand_id
1 'polypeptide(L)'
;MDAAKWVEKGPVNKRWMTELELDASAPDGCVSKFVQALRSQTMMDFVKKVTGSEFEEPHSTLRIYRLTHRCYTVLGDEDAEQYMKDGLSADFWFYFGKSNWSEDAGGEVVYIKKDEEEPVLRCPPTVGSMALVRRDKDVFPFLKYVNHCAKPDPIYVVALSVYGLVSSSNEEEPGTSGVEQKEEKGR
;
A
#
# COMPACT_ATOMS: atom_id res chain seq x y z
N MET A 1 -20.32 -10.34 10.73
CA MET A 1 -19.60 -10.56 9.47
C MET A 1 -19.56 -12.06 9.10
N ASP A 2 -20.48 -12.87 9.64
CA ASP A 2 -20.35 -14.35 9.65
C ASP A 2 -20.75 -15.05 8.34
N ALA A 3 -21.30 -14.31 7.38
CA ALA A 3 -21.59 -14.80 6.02
C ALA A 3 -20.43 -14.56 5.03
N ALA A 4 -19.33 -13.94 5.48
CA ALA A 4 -18.21 -13.58 4.62
C ALA A 4 -17.21 -14.75 4.53
N LYS A 5 -16.85 -15.18 3.31
CA LYS A 5 -15.92 -16.30 3.11
C LYS A 5 -14.47 -15.82 3.21
N TRP A 6 -13.81 -16.26 4.26
CA TRP A 6 -12.43 -15.93 4.60
C TRP A 6 -11.50 -17.09 4.24
N VAL A 7 -10.39 -16.80 3.56
CA VAL A 7 -9.45 -17.80 3.04
C VAL A 7 -8.04 -17.49 3.52
N GLU A 8 -7.35 -18.49 4.07
CA GLU A 8 -5.93 -18.37 4.39
C GLU A 8 -5.09 -18.26 3.11
N LYS A 9 -4.20 -17.28 3.07
CA LYS A 9 -3.32 -16.99 1.95
C LYS A 9 -1.88 -17.26 2.33
N GLY A 10 -1.27 -18.15 1.56
CA GLY A 10 0.18 -18.38 1.49
C GLY A 10 0.73 -18.02 0.10
N PRO A 11 1.89 -18.57 -0.29
CA PRO A 11 2.75 -19.46 0.49
C PRO A 11 3.49 -18.71 1.62
N VAL A 12 3.94 -19.44 2.64
CA VAL A 12 4.54 -18.88 3.88
C VAL A 12 5.78 -18.04 3.66
N ASN A 13 6.54 -18.26 2.58
CA ASN A 13 7.69 -17.45 2.23
C ASN A 13 7.33 -16.08 1.64
N LYS A 14 6.04 -15.85 1.32
CA LYS A 14 5.53 -14.56 0.81
C LYS A 14 4.55 -13.90 1.77
N ARG A 15 3.66 -14.68 2.38
CA ARG A 15 2.64 -14.17 3.29
C ARG A 15 2.03 -15.28 4.14
N TRP A 16 1.48 -14.89 5.27
CA TRP A 16 0.54 -15.71 6.02
C TRP A 16 -0.52 -14.79 6.60
N MET A 17 -1.75 -14.89 6.11
CA MET A 17 -2.87 -14.08 6.60
C MET A 17 -4.20 -14.63 6.10
N THR A 18 -5.29 -14.22 6.71
CA THR A 18 -6.63 -14.51 6.19
C THR A 18 -7.17 -13.33 5.40
N GLU A 19 -7.49 -13.56 4.13
CA GLU A 19 -8.10 -12.58 3.22
C GLU A 19 -9.56 -12.93 2.92
N LEU A 20 -10.37 -11.91 2.65
CA LEU A 20 -11.74 -12.07 2.22
C LEU A 20 -11.79 -12.43 0.73
N GLU A 21 -12.59 -13.42 0.37
CA GLU A 21 -12.88 -13.72 -1.03
C GLU A 21 -13.96 -12.78 -1.55
N LEU A 22 -13.54 -11.70 -2.22
CA LEU A 22 -14.41 -10.61 -2.66
C LEU A 22 -15.54 -11.10 -3.58
N ASP A 23 -15.24 -12.02 -4.49
CA ASP A 23 -16.19 -12.48 -5.52
C ASP A 23 -17.16 -13.57 -5.01
N ALA A 24 -16.88 -14.16 -3.83
CA ALA A 24 -17.75 -15.15 -3.21
C ALA A 24 -18.68 -14.55 -2.14
N SER A 25 -18.59 -13.24 -1.88
CA SER A 25 -19.40 -12.57 -0.87
C SER A 25 -20.82 -12.30 -1.38
N ALA A 26 -21.81 -12.37 -0.46
CA ALA A 26 -23.20 -12.11 -0.81
C ALA A 26 -23.37 -10.67 -1.37
N PRO A 27 -24.05 -10.51 -2.52
CA PRO A 27 -24.06 -9.24 -3.27
C PRO A 27 -24.65 -8.05 -2.50
N ASP A 28 -25.53 -8.29 -1.53
CA ASP A 28 -26.25 -7.23 -0.79
C ASP A 28 -25.68 -6.92 0.61
N GLY A 29 -24.56 -7.53 0.99
CA GLY A 29 -23.91 -7.27 2.27
C GLY A 29 -23.29 -5.86 2.36
N CYS A 30 -23.13 -5.34 3.58
CA CYS A 30 -22.46 -4.06 3.81
C CYS A 30 -21.03 -4.02 3.23
N VAL A 31 -20.31 -5.15 3.30
CA VAL A 31 -18.97 -5.30 2.72
C VAL A 31 -19.01 -5.21 1.18
N SER A 32 -19.98 -5.86 0.54
CA SER A 32 -20.15 -5.77 -0.93
C SER A 32 -20.40 -4.32 -1.37
N LYS A 33 -21.31 -3.61 -0.69
CA LYS A 33 -21.57 -2.18 -0.97
C LYS A 33 -20.32 -1.32 -0.76
N PHE A 34 -19.54 -1.60 0.27
CA PHE A 34 -18.29 -0.89 0.51
C PHE A 34 -17.25 -1.16 -0.61
N VAL A 35 -17.11 -2.42 -1.03
CA VAL A 35 -16.25 -2.82 -2.16
C VAL A 35 -16.69 -2.14 -3.46
N GLN A 36 -18.00 -2.11 -3.74
CA GLN A 36 -18.57 -1.42 -4.90
C GLN A 36 -18.27 0.09 -4.84
N ALA A 37 -18.40 0.71 -3.66
CA ALA A 37 -18.04 2.11 -3.47
C ALA A 37 -16.56 2.36 -3.76
N LEU A 38 -15.65 1.53 -3.23
CA LEU A 38 -14.20 1.66 -3.48
C LEU A 38 -13.80 1.44 -4.94
N ARG A 39 -14.59 0.69 -5.71
CA ARG A 39 -14.38 0.45 -7.15
C ARG A 39 -15.11 1.46 -8.04
N SER A 40 -15.88 2.39 -7.46
CA SER A 40 -16.72 3.31 -8.21
C SER A 40 -15.94 4.50 -8.78
N GLN A 41 -16.51 5.15 -9.81
CA GLN A 41 -15.98 6.41 -10.32
C GLN A 41 -15.94 7.51 -9.25
N THR A 42 -16.92 7.53 -8.33
CA THR A 42 -16.94 8.48 -7.22
C THR A 42 -15.73 8.32 -6.30
N MET A 43 -15.26 7.08 -6.07
CA MET A 43 -14.02 6.86 -5.33
C MET A 43 -12.82 7.39 -6.11
N MET A 44 -12.75 7.16 -7.43
CA MET A 44 -11.67 7.71 -8.25
C MET A 44 -11.64 9.24 -8.23
N ASP A 45 -12.79 9.89 -8.29
CA ASP A 45 -12.89 11.36 -8.19
C ASP A 45 -12.45 11.85 -6.80
N PHE A 46 -12.80 11.11 -5.74
CA PHE A 46 -12.31 11.37 -4.39
C PHE A 46 -10.78 11.23 -4.30
N VAL A 47 -10.21 10.17 -4.89
CA VAL A 47 -8.76 9.92 -4.93
C VAL A 47 -8.06 11.10 -5.62
N LYS A 48 -8.49 11.49 -6.83
CA LYS A 48 -7.94 12.65 -7.56
C LYS A 48 -7.96 13.92 -6.71
N LYS A 49 -9.09 14.16 -6.04
CA LYS A 49 -9.28 15.35 -5.21
C LYS A 49 -8.36 15.36 -3.98
N VAL A 50 -8.23 14.23 -3.28
CA VAL A 50 -7.44 14.17 -2.04
C VAL A 50 -5.93 14.11 -2.30
N THR A 51 -5.51 13.50 -3.42
CA THR A 51 -4.10 13.46 -3.82
C THR A 51 -3.66 14.70 -4.59
N GLY A 52 -4.61 15.50 -5.09
CA GLY A 52 -4.32 16.65 -5.95
C GLY A 52 -3.57 16.27 -7.22
N SER A 53 -3.76 15.05 -7.70
CA SER A 53 -2.97 14.44 -8.77
C SER A 53 -3.85 13.87 -9.87
N GLU A 54 -3.33 13.87 -11.09
CA GLU A 54 -3.96 13.20 -12.23
C GLU A 54 -3.49 11.76 -12.38
N PHE A 55 -4.30 10.97 -13.10
CA PHE A 55 -4.05 9.56 -13.33
C PHE A 55 -4.24 9.23 -14.82
N GLU A 56 -3.28 8.50 -15.37
CA GLU A 56 -3.30 7.93 -16.72
C GLU A 56 -3.53 6.42 -16.63
N GLU A 57 -4.47 5.91 -17.43
CA GLU A 57 -4.85 4.49 -17.44
C GLU A 57 -4.98 3.87 -16.02
N PRO A 58 -5.78 4.50 -15.12
CA PRO A 58 -5.82 4.10 -13.73
C PRO A 58 -6.31 2.67 -13.58
N HIS A 59 -5.62 1.92 -12.74
CA HIS A 59 -6.05 0.62 -12.29
C HIS A 59 -5.83 0.50 -10.79
N SER A 60 -6.56 -0.41 -10.15
CA SER A 60 -6.55 -0.53 -8.69
C SER A 60 -6.45 -1.96 -8.22
N THR A 61 -5.74 -2.18 -7.12
CA THR A 61 -5.78 -3.44 -6.38
C THR A 61 -6.58 -3.22 -5.09
N LEU A 62 -7.41 -4.21 -4.71
CA LEU A 62 -8.21 -4.16 -3.50
C LEU A 62 -8.07 -5.47 -2.75
N ARG A 63 -7.66 -5.40 -1.49
CA ARG A 63 -7.56 -6.54 -0.58
C ARG A 63 -8.26 -6.21 0.73
N ILE A 64 -8.98 -7.19 1.28
CA ILE A 64 -9.59 -7.09 2.60
C ILE A 64 -9.06 -8.26 3.41
N TYR A 65 -8.45 -7.99 4.55
CA TYR A 65 -7.84 -9.03 5.38
C TYR A 65 -8.01 -8.77 6.86
N ARG A 66 -7.78 -9.81 7.67
CA ARG A 66 -7.80 -9.72 9.12
C ARG A 66 -6.37 -9.71 9.61
N LEU A 67 -5.99 -8.68 10.36
CA LEU A 67 -4.84 -8.75 11.23
C LEU A 67 -5.23 -9.59 12.44
N THR A 68 -4.49 -10.67 12.63
CA THR A 68 -4.48 -11.53 13.82
C THR A 68 -3.04 -11.92 14.13
N HIS A 69 -2.81 -12.51 15.30
CA HIS A 69 -1.51 -13.12 15.62
C HIS A 69 -0.99 -13.97 14.45
N ARG A 70 0.31 -13.84 14.16
CA ARG A 70 1.06 -14.48 13.06
C ARG A 70 0.79 -13.95 11.65
N CYS A 71 0.03 -12.87 11.49
CA CYS A 71 -0.11 -12.25 10.18
C CYS A 71 1.18 -11.54 9.75
N TYR A 72 1.58 -11.72 8.48
CA TYR A 72 2.70 -10.99 7.88
C TYR A 72 2.66 -11.05 6.35
N THR A 73 3.44 -10.16 5.73
CA THR A 73 3.90 -10.32 4.34
C THR A 73 5.41 -10.14 4.29
N VAL A 74 6.04 -10.77 3.30
CA VAL A 74 7.47 -10.67 2.99
C VAL A 74 7.58 -10.11 1.58
N LEU A 75 8.50 -9.18 1.37
CA LEU A 75 8.83 -8.70 0.03
C LEU A 75 9.81 -9.67 -0.61
N GLY A 76 9.47 -10.18 -1.79
CA GLY A 76 10.40 -10.86 -2.67
C GLY A 76 10.70 -10.03 -3.92
N ASP A 77 11.66 -10.49 -4.70
CA ASP A 77 12.09 -9.82 -5.94
C ASP A 77 10.94 -9.65 -6.94
N GLU A 78 10.10 -10.67 -7.09
CA GLU A 78 8.91 -10.63 -7.95
C GLU A 78 7.92 -9.53 -7.53
N ASP A 79 7.75 -9.30 -6.22
CA ASP A 79 6.87 -8.25 -5.72
C ASP A 79 7.46 -6.87 -6.04
N ALA A 80 8.77 -6.69 -5.84
CA ALA A 80 9.48 -5.45 -6.16
C ALA A 80 9.43 -5.12 -7.65
N GLU A 81 9.67 -6.10 -8.53
CA GLU A 81 9.54 -5.96 -9.98
C GLU A 81 8.13 -5.54 -10.38
N GLN A 82 7.11 -6.14 -9.77
CA GLN A 82 5.72 -5.80 -10.03
C GLN A 82 5.40 -4.35 -9.60
N TYR A 83 5.84 -3.92 -8.42
CA TYR A 83 5.64 -2.52 -7.99
C TYR A 83 6.36 -1.51 -8.89
N MET A 84 7.58 -1.82 -9.35
CA MET A 84 8.30 -0.97 -10.30
C MET A 84 7.56 -0.84 -11.63
N LYS A 85 6.90 -1.91 -12.08
CA LYS A 85 6.09 -1.94 -13.30
C LYS A 85 4.77 -1.19 -13.14
N ASP A 86 4.07 -1.37 -12.03
CA ASP A 86 2.79 -0.70 -11.76
C ASP A 86 2.97 0.82 -11.53
N GLY A 87 4.16 1.23 -11.11
CA GLY A 87 4.58 2.64 -11.07
C GLY A 87 4.09 3.40 -9.84
N LEU A 88 3.93 4.71 -10.00
CA LEU A 88 3.49 5.61 -8.93
C LEU A 88 2.05 5.29 -8.50
N SER A 89 1.79 5.34 -7.20
CA SER A 89 0.48 4.96 -6.65
C SER A 89 0.04 5.81 -5.47
N ALA A 90 -1.26 5.75 -5.19
CA ALA A 90 -1.88 6.19 -3.95
C ALA A 90 -2.45 4.98 -3.21
N ASP A 91 -1.86 4.65 -2.07
CA ASP A 91 -2.32 3.57 -1.18
C ASP A 91 -3.25 4.14 -0.11
N PHE A 92 -4.36 3.44 0.12
CA PHE A 92 -5.34 3.71 1.16
C PHE A 92 -5.46 2.49 2.08
N TRP A 93 -5.28 2.71 3.38
CA TRP A 93 -5.43 1.68 4.41
C TRP A 93 -6.55 2.08 5.36
N PHE A 94 -7.69 1.39 5.30
CA PHE A 94 -8.80 1.59 6.22
C PHE A 94 -8.73 0.53 7.33
N TYR A 95 -8.82 0.97 8.58
CA TYR A 95 -8.71 0.08 9.74
C TYR A 95 -10.01 0.05 10.54
N PHE A 96 -10.60 -1.14 10.67
CA PHE A 96 -11.81 -1.38 11.43
C PHE A 96 -11.57 -2.41 12.53
N GLY A 97 -12.19 -2.27 13.70
CA GLY A 97 -11.99 -3.19 14.80
C GLY A 97 -12.68 -2.72 16.07
N LYS A 98 -12.56 -3.50 17.15
CA LYS A 98 -13.12 -3.11 18.46
C LYS A 98 -12.18 -2.20 19.26
N SER A 99 -10.86 -2.36 19.11
CA SER A 99 -9.88 -1.55 19.81
C SER A 99 -8.52 -1.59 19.12
N ASN A 100 -7.69 -0.58 19.38
CA ASN A 100 -6.29 -0.56 18.93
C ASN A 100 -5.46 -1.62 19.65
N TRP A 101 -4.38 -2.03 19.00
CA TRP A 101 -3.32 -2.83 19.60
C TRP A 101 -2.15 -1.92 20.02
N SER A 102 -1.24 -2.45 20.84
CA SER A 102 0.05 -1.78 21.06
C SER A 102 0.86 -1.81 19.77
N GLU A 103 1.65 -0.78 19.49
CA GLU A 103 2.58 -0.77 18.36
C GLU A 103 3.60 -1.92 18.43
N ASP A 104 3.96 -2.34 19.65
CA ASP A 104 4.82 -3.50 19.89
C ASP A 104 4.22 -4.81 19.37
N ALA A 105 2.91 -4.88 19.12
CA ALA A 105 2.25 -6.06 18.57
C ALA A 105 2.57 -6.29 17.09
N GLY A 106 3.17 -5.32 16.39
CA GLY A 106 3.38 -5.37 14.95
C GLY A 106 2.10 -5.10 14.15
N GLY A 107 2.01 -5.63 12.93
CA GLY A 107 0.87 -5.38 12.04
C GLY A 107 0.84 -3.99 11.41
N GLU A 108 1.89 -3.20 11.61
CA GLU A 108 2.15 -1.98 10.85
C GLU A 108 2.51 -2.31 9.40
N VAL A 109 2.05 -1.46 8.49
CA VAL A 109 2.56 -1.45 7.11
C VAL A 109 3.83 -0.61 7.10
N VAL A 110 4.92 -1.21 6.66
CA VAL A 110 6.24 -0.60 6.57
C VAL A 110 6.56 -0.37 5.10
N TYR A 111 6.95 0.85 4.78
CA TYR A 111 7.40 1.24 3.45
C TYR A 111 8.92 1.32 3.46
N ILE A 112 9.55 0.55 2.59
CA ILE A 112 10.99 0.49 2.38
C ILE A 112 11.28 0.94 0.96
N LYS A 113 12.30 1.76 0.78
CA LYS A 113 12.79 2.13 -0.53
C LYS A 113 13.89 1.16 -0.98
N LYS A 114 13.95 0.89 -2.27
CA LYS A 114 14.97 0.04 -2.87
C LYS A 114 16.37 0.52 -2.47
N ASP A 115 17.22 -0.43 -2.09
CA ASP A 115 18.61 -0.18 -1.69
C ASP A 115 18.78 0.70 -0.43
N GLU A 116 17.70 0.95 0.33
CA GLU A 116 17.73 1.63 1.62
C GLU A 116 17.45 0.65 2.77
N GLU A 117 18.27 0.68 3.82
CA GLU A 117 18.11 -0.22 4.98
C GLU A 117 17.00 0.23 5.93
N GLU A 118 16.86 1.54 6.11
CA GLU A 118 15.89 2.12 7.03
C GLU A 118 14.54 2.35 6.33
N PRO A 119 13.41 2.03 6.98
CA PRO A 119 12.10 2.32 6.43
C PRO A 119 11.86 3.81 6.26
N VAL A 120 11.31 4.20 5.11
CA VAL A 120 10.93 5.59 4.82
C VAL A 120 9.63 6.00 5.52
N LEU A 121 8.73 5.04 5.78
CA LEU A 121 7.46 5.29 6.47
C LEU A 121 6.97 4.04 7.20
N ARG A 122 6.33 4.27 8.34
CA ARG A 122 5.63 3.25 9.14
C ARG A 122 4.20 3.69 9.39
N CYS A 123 3.25 2.82 9.08
CA CYS A 123 1.82 3.06 9.23
C CYS A 123 1.23 2.04 10.21
N PRO A 124 1.18 2.35 11.52
CA PRO A 124 0.59 1.45 12.51
C PRO A 124 -0.93 1.33 12.33
N PRO A 125 -1.50 0.14 12.57
CA PRO A 125 -2.94 -0.06 12.42
C PRO A 125 -3.70 0.70 13.51
N THR A 126 -4.50 1.69 13.11
CA THR A 126 -5.28 2.52 14.03
C THR A 126 -6.76 2.42 13.69
N VAL A 127 -7.52 1.70 14.52
CA VAL A 127 -8.95 1.47 14.34
C VAL A 127 -9.71 2.79 14.24
N GLY A 128 -10.59 2.89 13.24
CA GLY A 128 -11.39 4.08 12.96
C GLY A 128 -10.65 5.14 12.13
N SER A 129 -9.43 4.83 11.66
CA SER A 129 -8.65 5.72 10.82
C SER A 129 -8.49 5.19 9.39
N MET A 130 -8.07 6.10 8.51
CA MET A 130 -7.62 5.80 7.17
C MET A 130 -6.24 6.44 6.98
N ALA A 131 -5.25 5.64 6.57
CA ALA A 131 -3.98 6.17 6.11
C ALA A 131 -4.00 6.33 4.57
N LEU A 132 -3.46 7.44 4.08
CA LEU A 132 -3.23 7.70 2.66
C LEU A 132 -1.73 7.90 2.43
N VAL A 133 -1.14 7.12 1.54
CA VAL A 133 0.28 7.20 1.21
C VAL A 133 0.44 7.35 -0.30
N ARG A 134 1.09 8.44 -0.73
CA ARG A 134 1.61 8.52 -2.10
C ARG A 134 2.93 7.77 -2.13
N ARG A 135 3.02 6.78 -3.01
CA ARG A 135 4.14 5.84 -3.06
C ARG A 135 4.82 5.89 -4.42
N ASP A 136 6.14 6.05 -4.37
CA ASP A 136 7.01 5.98 -5.54
C ASP A 136 7.25 4.53 -5.99
N LYS A 137 7.65 4.36 -7.24
CA LYS A 137 7.77 3.03 -7.90
C LYS A 137 8.84 2.12 -7.28
N ASP A 138 9.83 2.71 -6.62
CA ASP A 138 10.93 2.03 -5.94
C ASP A 138 10.72 1.92 -4.43
N VAL A 139 9.52 2.26 -3.94
CA VAL A 139 9.12 2.09 -2.55
C VAL A 139 8.11 0.95 -2.47
N PHE A 140 8.28 0.07 -1.49
CA PHE A 140 7.53 -1.18 -1.37
C PHE A 140 6.89 -1.32 0.02
N PRO A 141 5.57 -1.53 0.10
CA PRO A 141 4.89 -1.76 1.37
C PRO A 141 4.93 -3.24 1.76
N PHE A 142 5.18 -3.53 3.04
CA PHE A 142 4.99 -4.86 3.61
C PHE A 142 4.40 -4.79 5.01
N LEU A 143 3.68 -5.84 5.39
CA LEU A 143 3.08 -5.98 6.71
C LEU A 143 4.07 -6.65 7.66
N LYS A 144 4.48 -5.92 8.70
CA LYS A 144 5.32 -6.45 9.77
C LYS A 144 4.58 -7.53 10.55
N TYR A 145 5.32 -8.57 10.93
CA TYR A 145 4.80 -9.71 11.69
C TYR A 145 4.03 -9.31 12.95
N VAL A 146 2.81 -9.81 13.07
CA VAL A 146 1.96 -9.65 14.24
C VAL A 146 2.34 -10.67 15.32
N ASN A 147 2.93 -10.21 16.41
CA ASN A 147 3.43 -11.08 17.48
C ASN A 147 2.37 -11.38 18.55
N HIS A 148 2.79 -11.97 19.68
CA HIS A 148 1.91 -12.45 20.74
C HIS A 148 1.29 -11.32 21.59
N CYS A 149 1.74 -10.08 21.45
CA CYS A 149 1.17 -8.91 22.12
C CYS A 149 -0.14 -8.42 21.46
N ALA A 150 -0.51 -8.99 20.31
CA ALA A 150 -1.77 -8.66 19.64
C ALA A 150 -2.98 -9.13 20.45
N LYS A 151 -4.06 -8.34 20.44
CA LYS A 151 -5.30 -8.71 21.12
C LYS A 151 -6.04 -9.81 20.35
N PRO A 152 -6.92 -10.60 21.02
CA PRO A 152 -7.70 -11.65 20.36
C PRO A 152 -8.69 -11.14 19.30
N ASP A 153 -9.26 -9.94 19.51
CA ASP A 153 -10.15 -9.32 18.54
C ASP A 153 -9.35 -8.82 17.32
N PRO A 154 -9.71 -9.23 16.09
CA PRO A 154 -8.99 -8.85 14.89
C PRO A 154 -9.17 -7.36 14.56
N ILE A 155 -8.16 -6.80 13.87
CA ILE A 155 -8.31 -5.56 13.11
C ILE A 155 -8.55 -5.95 11.66
N TYR A 156 -9.67 -5.52 11.09
CA TYR A 156 -9.99 -5.69 9.68
C TYR A 156 -9.36 -4.54 8.90
N VAL A 157 -8.61 -4.89 7.86
CA VAL A 157 -7.92 -3.93 7.01
C VAL A 157 -8.51 -4.01 5.62
N VAL A 158 -8.87 -2.85 5.07
CA VAL A 158 -9.16 -2.70 3.64
C VAL A 158 -8.01 -1.93 3.03
N ALA A 159 -7.29 -2.58 2.13
CA ALA A 159 -6.13 -2.05 1.44
C ALA A 159 -6.49 -1.81 -0.02
N LEU A 160 -6.48 -0.56 -0.44
CA LEU A 160 -6.72 -0.13 -1.82
C LEU A 160 -5.47 0.58 -2.33
N SER A 161 -4.89 0.11 -3.42
CA SER A 161 -3.84 0.85 -4.13
C SER A 161 -4.38 1.29 -5.48
N VAL A 162 -4.23 2.56 -5.81
CA VAL A 162 -4.60 3.14 -7.11
C VAL A 162 -3.33 3.56 -7.83
N TYR A 163 -3.10 2.97 -9.01
CA TYR A 163 -1.93 3.17 -9.85
C TYR A 163 -2.23 4.07 -11.05
N GLY A 164 -1.18 4.42 -11.79
CA GLY A 164 -1.27 5.34 -12.94
C GLY A 164 -1.12 6.80 -12.55
N LEU A 165 -0.61 7.10 -11.35
CA LEU A 165 -0.41 8.46 -10.87
C LEU A 165 0.62 9.19 -11.76
N VAL A 166 0.27 10.37 -12.25
CA VAL A 166 1.19 11.19 -13.05
C VAL A 166 2.04 12.05 -12.11
N SER A 167 3.36 12.00 -12.29
CA SER A 167 4.27 12.91 -11.59
C SER A 167 3.99 14.34 -12.03
N SER A 168 3.82 15.25 -11.07
CA SER A 168 3.85 16.70 -11.34
C SER A 168 5.27 17.11 -11.73
N SER A 169 5.65 16.92 -13.00
CA SER A 169 6.91 17.42 -13.55
C SER A 169 6.82 18.94 -13.69
N ASN A 170 7.34 19.65 -12.70
CA ASN A 170 7.79 21.04 -12.81
C ASN A 170 8.99 21.25 -11.87
N GLU A 171 10.03 20.45 -12.05
CA GLU A 171 11.39 20.84 -11.70
C GLU A 171 12.27 20.48 -12.91
N GLU A 172 12.53 21.48 -13.74
CA GLU A 172 13.59 21.43 -14.75
C GLU A 172 14.92 21.27 -14.01
N GLU A 173 15.51 20.08 -14.08
CA GLU A 173 16.93 19.88 -13.76
C GLU A 173 17.76 20.90 -14.57
N PRO A 174 18.54 21.79 -13.93
CA PRO A 174 19.38 22.72 -14.66
C PRO A 174 20.49 21.91 -15.36
N GLY A 175 20.38 21.83 -16.69
CA GLY A 175 21.34 21.16 -17.54
C GLY A 175 22.77 21.61 -17.23
N THR A 176 23.61 20.68 -16.82
CA THR A 176 25.05 20.87 -16.75
C THR A 176 25.58 21.07 -18.17
N SER A 177 25.68 22.32 -18.60
CA SER A 177 26.44 22.71 -19.78
C SER A 177 27.91 22.36 -19.56
N GLY A 178 28.45 21.50 -20.42
CA GLY A 178 29.87 21.15 -20.42
C GLY A 178 30.74 22.39 -20.60
N VAL A 179 31.70 22.54 -19.69
CA VAL A 179 32.85 23.43 -19.90
C VAL A 179 34.03 22.54 -20.22
N GLU A 180 34.33 22.41 -21.52
CA GLU A 180 35.64 21.95 -21.99
C GLU A 180 36.69 22.96 -21.54
N GLN A 181 37.53 22.60 -20.58
CA GLN A 181 38.78 23.32 -20.33
C GLN A 181 39.82 22.87 -21.37
N LYS A 182 40.11 23.76 -22.32
CA LYS A 182 41.34 23.72 -23.10
C LYS A 182 42.52 24.04 -22.17
N GLU A 183 43.38 23.06 -21.91
CA GLU A 183 44.72 23.33 -21.39
C GLU A 183 45.59 23.96 -22.48
N GLU A 184 45.94 25.22 -22.26
CA GLU A 184 46.86 26.00 -23.08
C GLU A 184 48.30 25.68 -22.66
N LYS A 185 49.08 25.09 -23.59
CA LYS A 185 50.54 24.96 -23.47
C LYS A 185 51.18 26.35 -23.51
N GLY A 186 51.91 26.71 -22.46
CA GLY A 186 52.63 27.98 -22.39
C GLY A 186 53.97 27.91 -21.64
N ARG A 187 55.02 27.61 -22.42
CA ARG A 187 56.43 28.04 -22.31
C ARG A 187 57.32 27.50 -21.19
#